data_AF-A0A9Q3J4E5-F1
#
_entry.id   AF-A0A9Q3J4E5-F1
#
_cell.length_a   1.000
_cell.length_b   1.000
_cell.length_c   1.000
_cell.angle_alpha   90.00
_cell.angle_beta   90.00
_cell.angle_gamma   90.00
#
_symmetry.space_group_name_H-M   'P 1'
#
loop_
_entity.id
_entity.type
_entity.pdbx_description
1 polymer ?
#
loop_
_entity_poly.entity_id
_entity_poly.type
_entity_poly.pdbx_seq_one_letter_code
_entity_poly.pdbx_strand_id
1 'polypeptide(L)'
;MDLPPSSYHDSLEEMWDEEEEPEEIETVMKVVPSLYDQYLDVFSKVKAEKLPPHSACDYHIELEGSLPPVGVIYYLPKQESDTLRAYI
;
A
#
# COMPACT_ATOMS: atom_id res chain seq x y z
N MET A 1 3.03 -9.61 38.26
CA MET A 1 2.58 -8.23 38.02
C MET A 1 2.24 -8.17 36.55
N ASP A 2 1.08 -8.71 36.20
CA ASP A 2 0.64 -8.82 34.81
C ASP A 2 0.04 -7.48 34.40
N LEU A 3 0.65 -6.85 33.39
CA LEU A 3 0.18 -5.60 32.82
C LEU A 3 -1.12 -5.86 32.05
N PRO A 4 -2.13 -4.98 32.14
CA PRO A 4 -3.40 -5.17 31.44
C PRO A 4 -3.21 -5.05 29.92
N PRO A 5 -3.96 -5.84 29.10
CA PRO A 5 -3.80 -5.90 27.65
C PRO A 5 -4.30 -4.66 26.89
N SER A 6 -4.82 -3.65 27.58
CA SER A 6 -5.50 -2.51 26.96
C SER A 6 -4.58 -1.37 26.52
N SER A 7 -3.30 -1.34 26.93
CA SER A 7 -2.41 -0.22 26.58
C SER A 7 -1.73 -0.37 25.21
N TYR A 8 -1.94 -1.49 24.51
CA TYR A 8 -1.34 -1.73 23.20
C TYR A 8 -2.22 -1.26 22.04
N HIS A 9 -3.52 -1.03 22.29
CA HIS A 9 -4.42 -0.60 21.23
C HIS A 9 -4.31 0.91 20.94
N ASP A 10 -4.05 1.70 21.98
CA ASP A 10 -4.02 3.16 21.93
C ASP A 10 -2.76 3.71 21.21
N SER A 11 -1.63 2.99 21.30
CA SER A 11 -0.36 3.46 20.73
C SER A 11 -0.16 3.12 19.24
N LEU A 12 -1.04 2.34 18.62
CA LEU A 12 -0.93 1.97 17.20
C LEU A 12 -1.75 2.90 16.29
N GLU A 13 -2.82 3.51 16.81
CA GLU A 13 -3.64 4.49 16.08
C GLU A 13 -2.92 5.85 15.96
N GLU A 14 -2.10 6.25 16.94
CA GLU A 14 -1.37 7.53 16.93
C GLU A 14 -0.18 7.60 15.95
N MET A 15 0.21 6.50 15.30
CA MET A 15 1.42 6.46 14.47
C MET A 15 1.15 6.59 12.95
N TRP A 16 -0.13 6.65 12.55
CA TRP A 16 -0.56 6.87 11.16
C TRP A 16 -1.42 8.14 11.02
N ASP A 17 -1.07 9.20 11.74
CA ASP A 17 -1.42 10.56 11.32
C ASP A 17 -0.58 10.93 10.08
N GLU A 18 -0.94 10.32 8.95
CA GLU A 18 -0.63 10.89 7.65
C GLU A 18 -1.61 12.04 7.44
N GLU A 19 -1.14 13.27 7.66
CA GLU A 19 -1.85 14.50 7.32
C GLU A 19 -2.26 14.44 5.83
N GLU A 20 -3.47 13.97 5.56
CA GLU A 20 -4.11 14.13 4.25
C GLU A 20 -4.29 15.63 4.01
N GLU A 21 -3.71 16.14 2.92
CA GLU A 21 -3.84 17.55 2.59
C GLU A 21 -5.33 17.90 2.43
N PRO A 22 -5.83 18.91 3.18
CA PRO A 22 -7.27 19.21 3.24
C PRO A 22 -7.86 19.59 1.88
N GLU A 23 -7.02 20.10 0.98
CA GLU A 23 -7.41 20.44 -0.39
C GLU A 23 -7.79 19.20 -1.22
N GLU A 24 -7.17 18.05 -0.97
CA GLU A 24 -7.46 16.81 -1.70
C GLU A 24 -8.83 16.25 -1.28
N ILE A 25 -9.10 16.18 0.03
CA ILE A 25 -10.37 15.68 0.56
C ILE A 25 -11.56 16.51 0.04
N GLU A 26 -11.45 17.84 0.01
CA GLU A 26 -12.52 18.72 -0.47
C GLU A 26 -12.85 18.46 -1.97
N THR A 27 -11.83 18.16 -2.78
CA THR A 27 -12.05 17.82 -4.19
C THR A 27 -12.74 16.47 -4.36
N VAL A 28 -12.36 15.47 -3.56
CA VAL A 28 -12.95 14.14 -3.61
C VAL A 28 -14.41 14.17 -3.17
N MET A 29 -14.75 14.90 -2.10
CA MET A 29 -16.13 15.03 -1.60
C MET A 29 -17.10 15.64 -2.63
N LYS A 30 -16.61 16.45 -3.58
CA LYS A 30 -17.45 17.03 -4.64
C LYS A 30 -17.82 16.01 -5.72
N VAL A 31 -17.06 14.93 -5.86
CA VAL A 31 -17.20 13.94 -6.94
C VAL A 31 -17.80 12.62 -6.43
N VAL A 32 -17.45 12.24 -5.20
CA VAL A 32 -17.91 10.98 -4.59
C VAL A 32 -19.37 11.13 -4.12
N PRO A 33 -20.26 10.18 -4.43
CA PRO A 33 -21.61 10.20 -3.89
C PRO A 33 -21.61 10.16 -2.36
N SER A 34 -22.49 10.93 -1.72
CA SER A 34 -22.55 11.07 -0.25
C SER A 34 -22.73 9.76 0.53
N LEU A 35 -23.22 8.70 -0.12
CA LEU A 35 -23.29 7.37 0.48
C LEU A 35 -21.90 6.82 0.88
N TYR A 36 -20.83 7.30 0.23
CA TYR A 36 -19.47 6.83 0.42
C TYR A 36 -18.58 7.81 1.18
N ASP A 37 -19.16 8.82 1.85
CA ASP A 37 -18.41 9.81 2.64
C ASP A 37 -17.55 9.16 3.75
N GLN A 38 -17.94 7.97 4.23
CA GLN A 38 -17.16 7.20 5.21
C GLN A 38 -15.91 6.52 4.63
N TYR A 39 -15.75 6.52 3.30
CA TYR A 39 -14.65 5.87 2.56
C TYR A 39 -13.79 6.89 1.80
N LEU A 40 -13.80 8.16 2.19
CA LEU A 40 -13.01 9.21 1.52
C LEU A 40 -11.51 8.90 1.57
N ASP A 41 -11.07 8.22 2.63
CA ASP A 41 -9.70 7.73 2.82
C ASP A 41 -9.24 6.78 1.70
N VAL A 42 -10.15 5.98 1.12
CA VAL A 42 -9.85 5.06 0.01
C VAL A 42 -9.46 5.81 -1.27
N PHE A 43 -9.84 7.08 -1.39
CA PHE A 43 -9.53 7.93 -2.54
C PHE A 43 -8.27 8.79 -2.35
N SER A 44 -7.61 8.68 -1.20
CA SER A 44 -6.36 9.38 -0.92
C SER A 44 -5.23 8.89 -1.83
N LYS A 45 -4.59 9.82 -2.55
CA LYS A 45 -3.46 9.46 -3.43
C LYS A 45 -2.26 8.98 -2.62
N VAL A 46 -2.01 9.64 -1.49
CA VAL A 46 -0.89 9.31 -0.60
C VAL A 46 -1.01 7.89 -0.05
N LYS A 47 -2.21 7.49 0.37
CA LYS A 47 -2.46 6.11 0.84
C LYS A 47 -2.41 5.10 -0.29
N ALA A 48 -2.88 5.46 -1.48
CA ALA A 48 -2.84 4.57 -2.66
C ALA A 48 -1.42 4.29 -3.17
N GLU A 49 -0.45 5.17 -2.91
CA GLU A 49 0.97 4.93 -3.21
C GLU A 49 1.63 3.91 -2.27
N LYS A 50 0.99 3.58 -1.15
CA LYS A 50 1.50 2.65 -0.15
C LYS A 50 0.89 1.27 -0.33
N LEU A 51 1.72 0.25 -0.17
CA LEU A 51 1.21 -1.11 -0.12
C LEU A 51 0.36 -1.29 1.14
N PRO A 52 -0.81 -1.94 1.03
CA PRO A 52 -1.60 -2.27 2.21
C PRO A 52 -0.79 -3.19 3.13
N PRO A 53 -1.06 -3.15 4.45
CA PRO A 53 -0.44 -4.08 5.39
C PRO A 53 -0.68 -5.54 4.97
N HIS A 54 0.32 -6.38 5.23
CA HIS A 54 0.19 -7.82 5.03
C HIS A 54 -1.06 -8.36 5.73
N SER A 55 -1.85 -9.15 4.99
CA SER A 55 -3.16 -9.63 5.42
C SER A 55 -3.21 -11.16 5.44
N ALA A 56 -4.21 -11.72 6.12
CA ALA A 56 -4.46 -13.16 6.06
C ALA A 56 -4.85 -13.65 4.64
N CYS A 57 -5.18 -12.74 3.74
CA CYS A 57 -5.52 -13.00 2.34
C CYS A 57 -4.29 -12.97 1.43
N ASP A 58 -3.11 -12.69 1.96
CA ASP A 58 -1.87 -12.68 1.18
C ASP A 58 -1.65 -14.06 0.57
N TYR A 59 -1.41 -14.09 -0.74
CA TYR A 59 -1.24 -15.35 -1.45
C TYR A 59 0.09 -16.00 -1.06
N HIS A 60 0.02 -17.12 -0.35
CA HIS A 60 1.21 -17.89 0.00
C HIS A 60 1.73 -18.66 -1.22
N ILE A 61 2.97 -18.39 -1.62
CA ILE A 61 3.65 -19.15 -2.66
C ILE A 61 4.34 -20.34 -2.00
N GLU A 62 3.75 -21.52 -2.14
CA GLU A 62 4.38 -22.77 -1.73
C GLU A 62 5.56 -23.07 -2.67
N LEU A 63 6.75 -23.24 -2.08
CA LEU A 63 7.96 -23.57 -2.84
C LEU A 63 8.09 -25.09 -2.92
N GLU A 64 8.03 -25.64 -4.13
CA GLU A 64 8.30 -27.06 -4.37
C GLU A 64 9.72 -27.24 -4.94
N GLY A 65 10.53 -28.11 -4.31
CA GLY A 65 11.85 -28.51 -4.83
C GLY A 65 13.05 -27.66 -4.38
N SER A 66 14.10 -27.61 -5.21
CA SER A 66 15.33 -26.85 -4.95
C SER A 66 15.24 -25.40 -5.44
N LEU A 67 16.24 -24.57 -5.11
CA LEU A 67 16.36 -23.16 -5.50
C LEU A 67 15.90 -22.87 -6.95
N PRO A 68 15.16 -21.77 -7.19
CA PRO A 68 14.70 -21.41 -8.52
C PRO A 68 15.90 -21.25 -9.48
N PRO A 69 15.73 -21.59 -10.77
CA PRO A 69 16.80 -21.45 -11.74
C PRO A 69 17.19 -19.98 -11.89
N VAL A 70 18.47 -19.69 -11.70
CA VAL A 70 19.02 -18.36 -11.95
C VAL A 70 19.14 -18.16 -13.46
N GLY A 71 18.21 -17.41 -14.03
CA GLY A 71 18.21 -17.08 -15.46
C GLY A 71 19.08 -15.86 -15.78
N VAL A 72 19.61 -15.81 -17.01
CA VAL A 72 20.21 -14.59 -17.54
C VAL A 72 19.10 -13.60 -17.91
N ILE A 73 19.28 -12.33 -17.58
CA ILE A 73 18.39 -11.27 -18.06
C ILE A 73 18.73 -11.02 -19.53
N TYR A 74 17.75 -11.16 -20.41
CA TYR A 74 17.94 -10.88 -21.84
C TYR A 74 18.25 -9.41 -22.07
N TYR A 75 19.02 -9.13 -23.11
CA TYR A 75 19.30 -7.75 -23.51
C TYR A 75 17.99 -7.03 -23.87
N LEU A 76 17.72 -5.95 -23.16
CA LEU A 76 16.69 -4.99 -23.52
C LEU A 76 17.33 -3.83 -24.31
N PRO A 77 16.80 -3.47 -25.49
CA PRO A 77 17.18 -2.26 -26.19
C PRO A 77 17.09 -1.03 -25.29
N LYS A 78 17.91 -0.01 -25.57
CA LYS A 78 17.98 1.20 -24.74
C LYS A 78 16.60 1.82 -24.47
N GLN A 79 15.77 1.92 -25.50
CA GLN A 79 14.41 2.45 -25.39
C GLN A 79 13.57 1.67 -24.36
N GLU A 80 13.55 0.35 -24.45
CA GLU A 80 12.80 -0.51 -23.51
C GLU A 80 13.39 -0.43 -22.10
N SER A 81 14.71 -0.36 -21.96
CA SER A 81 15.36 -0.22 -20.66
C SER A 81 15.10 1.13 -20.00
N ASP A 82 15.05 2.22 -20.78
CA ASP A 82 14.77 3.57 -20.29
C ASP A 82 13.29 3.67 -19.87
N THR A 83 12.38 3.08 -20.66
CA THR A 83 10.96 2.96 -20.28
C THR A 83 10.77 2.13 -19.01
N LEU A 84 11.42 0.97 -18.91
CA LEU A 84 11.32 0.11 -17.73
C LEU A 84 11.80 0.84 -16.46
N ARG A 85 12.91 1.56 -16.54
CA ARG A 85 13.46 2.35 -15.43
C ARG A 85 12.60 3.54 -15.01
N ALA A 86 11.77 4.06 -15.91
CA ALA A 86 10.85 5.14 -15.58
C ALA A 86 9.56 4.64 -14.93
N TYR A 87 9.23 3.36 -15.12
CA TYR A 87 8.02 2.74 -14.59
C TYR A 87 8.19 2.19 -13.16
N ILE A 88 9.36 1.62 -12.87
CA ILE A 88 9.73 1.06 -11.55
C ILE A 88 10.40 2.10 -10.65
#